data_AF-A0A9X8YRT8-F1
#
_entry.id   AF-A0A9X8YRT8-F1
#
_cell.length_a   1.000
_cell.length_b   1.000
_cell.length_c   1.000
_cell.angle_alpha   90.00
_cell.angle_beta   90.00
_cell.angle_gamma   90.00
#
_symmetry.space_group_name_H-M   'P 1'
#
loop_
_entity.id
_entity.type
_entity.pdbx_description
1 polymer ?
#
loop_
_entity_poly.entity_id
_entity_poly.type
_entity_poly.pdbx_seq_one_letter_code
_entity_poly.pdbx_strand_id
1 'polypeptide(L)' 'GDGQMLSGRVEMVLDDGQRWSTRLVYAKVNPNNQTINRAFPRSDTLKGIQLGWGYSFDSQVKFDTSLWYTDSD' A
#
# COMPACT_ATOMS: atom_id res chain seq x y z
N GLY A 1 14.94 4.61 -14.70
CA GLY A 1 13.47 4.51 -14.68
C GLY A 1 12.97 5.64 -13.81
N ASP A 2 12.32 6.63 -14.42
CA ASP A 2 12.01 7.94 -13.80
C ASP A 2 10.75 7.91 -12.93
N GLY A 3 10.54 6.81 -12.21
CA GLY A 3 9.40 6.66 -11.30
C GLY A 3 9.68 7.37 -9.98
N GLN A 4 8.72 8.16 -9.50
CA GLN A 4 8.77 8.75 -8.17
C GLN A 4 7.64 8.15 -7.33
N MET A 5 7.98 7.47 -6.25
CA MET A 5 7.02 6.92 -5.31
C MET A 5 7.16 7.62 -3.96
N LEU A 6 6.03 8.11 -3.46
CA LEU A 6 5.87 8.59 -2.10
C LEU A 6 4.88 7.66 -1.40
N SER A 7 5.28 7.10 -0.26
CA SER A 7 4.40 6.26 0.56
C SER A 7 4.46 6.70 2.00
N GLY A 8 3.29 6.83 2.62
CA GLY A 8 3.14 7.01 4.06
C GLY A 8 2.52 5.75 4.66
N ARG A 9 3.08 5.25 5.76
CA ARG A 9 2.49 4.16 6.54
C ARG A 9 2.38 4.59 7.99
N VAL A 10 1.20 4.42 8.54
CA VAL A 10 0.92 4.58 9.97
C VAL A 10 0.54 3.22 10.51
N GLU A 11 1.12 2.87 11.65
CA GLU A 11 0.81 1.64 12.36
C GLU A 11 0.53 1.96 13.82
N MET A 12 -0.50 1.34 14.36
CA MET A 12 -0.89 1.42 15.75
C MET A 12 -0.95 0.00 16.28
N VAL A 13 -0.17 -0.26 17.33
CA VAL A 13 -0.17 -1.53 18.05
C VAL A 13 -0.68 -1.23 19.45
N LEU A 14 -1.70 -1.96 19.86
CA LEU A 14 -2.29 -1.86 21.19
C LEU A 14 -1.77 -3.01 22.05
N ASP A 15 -1.71 -2.78 23.36
CA ASP A 15 -1.22 -3.76 24.33
C ASP A 15 -2.11 -5.00 24.43
N ASP A 16 -3.35 -4.92 23.95
CA ASP A 16 -4.32 -6.02 23.89
C ASP A 16 -4.09 -7.00 22.72
N GLY A 17 -3.03 -6.80 21.94
CA GLY A 17 -2.67 -7.64 20.80
C GLY A 17 -3.30 -7.20 19.47
N GLN A 18 -4.06 -6.10 19.43
CA GLN A 18 -4.56 -5.51 18.20
C GLN A 18 -3.48 -4.71 17.45
N ARG A 19 -3.51 -4.81 16.13
CA ARG A 19 -2.67 -4.02 15.22
C ARG A 19 -3.53 -3.42 14.13
N TRP A 20 -3.50 -2.10 14.03
CA TRP A 20 -4.07 -1.36 12.92
C TRP A 20 -2.95 -0.79 12.06
N SER A 21 -3.11 -0.89 10.74
CA SER A 21 -2.17 -0.33 9.78
C SER A 21 -2.94 0.40 8.69
N THR A 22 -2.45 1.58 8.34
CA THR A 22 -2.95 2.37 7.22
C THR A 22 -1.76 2.77 6.39
N ARG A 23 -1.80 2.49 5.10
CA ARG A 23 -0.77 2.87 4.15
C ARG A 23 -1.42 3.64 3.01
N LEU A 24 -0.84 4.78 2.70
CA LEU A 24 -1.14 5.58 1.53
C LEU A 24 0.06 5.51 0.59
N VAL A 25 -0.21 5.26 -0.68
CA VAL A 25 0.81 5.18 -1.73
C VAL A 25 0.42 6.15 -2.83
N TYR A 26 1.36 6.98 -3.21
CA TYR A 26 1.26 7.88 -4.34
C TYR A 26 2.49 7.65 -5.20
N ALA A 27 2.32 7.03 -6.36
CA ALA A 27 3.41 6.76 -7.28
C ALA A 27 3.14 7.42 -8.63
N LYS A 28 4.03 8.31 -9.05
CA LYS A 28 4.10 8.76 -10.44
C LYS A 28 4.91 7.74 -11.21
N VAL A 29 4.25 7.01 -12.11
CA VAL A 29 4.91 6.02 -12.95
C VAL A 29 4.99 6.50 -14.39
N ASN A 30 6.15 6.28 -15.00
CA ASN A 30 6.42 6.52 -16.42
C ASN A 30 6.14 7.96 -16.96
N PRO A 31 6.70 9.02 -16.36
CA PRO A 31 6.46 10.40 -16.80
C PRO A 31 6.94 10.69 -18.23
N ASN A 32 7.85 9.87 -18.76
CA ASN A 32 8.45 10.03 -20.09
C ASN A 32 7.87 9.08 -21.15
N ASN A 33 6.77 8.36 -20.83
CA ASN A 33 6.06 7.49 -21.76
C ASN A 33 6.96 6.46 -22.49
N GLN A 34 7.90 5.87 -21.75
CA GLN A 34 8.88 4.94 -22.28
C GLN A 34 8.22 3.56 -22.49
N THR A 35 8.21 3.09 -23.74
CA THR A 35 7.59 1.83 -24.22
C THR A 35 8.20 0.55 -23.64
N ILE A 36 9.29 0.67 -22.89
CA ILE A 36 10.04 -0.43 -22.27
C ILE A 36 9.37 -0.87 -20.95
N ASN A 37 8.52 -0.02 -20.34
CA ASN A 37 7.87 -0.30 -19.07
C ASN A 37 6.56 -1.07 -19.28
N ARG A 38 6.66 -2.41 -19.25
CA ARG A 38 5.53 -3.34 -19.51
C ARG A 38 4.49 -3.39 -18.40
N ALA A 39 4.82 -2.93 -17.18
CA ALA A 39 3.91 -2.92 -16.05
C ALA A 39 3.01 -1.65 -16.01
N PHE A 40 3.50 -0.52 -16.53
CA PHE A 40 2.74 0.74 -16.62
C PHE A 40 3.02 1.43 -17.97
N PRO A 41 2.22 1.14 -19.01
CA PRO A 41 2.47 1.56 -20.38
C PRO A 41 2.18 3.03 -20.67
N ARG A 42 1.60 3.78 -19.72
CA ARG A 42 1.30 5.22 -19.83
C ARG A 42 1.80 5.99 -18.61
N SER A 43 1.88 7.31 -18.75
CA SER A 43 2.21 8.24 -17.68
C SER A 43 1.06 8.34 -16.68
N ASP A 44 0.94 7.34 -15.83
CA ASP A 44 -0.19 7.20 -14.92
C ASP A 44 0.24 7.58 -13.49
N THR A 45 -0.68 8.18 -12.75
CA THR A 45 -0.47 8.45 -11.33
C THR A 45 -1.23 7.42 -10.51
N LEU A 46 -0.50 6.47 -9.94
CA LEU A 46 -1.08 5.46 -9.07
C LEU A 46 -1.33 6.06 -7.70
N LYS A 47 -2.59 5.98 -7.26
CA LYS A 47 -3.01 6.36 -5.92
C LYS A 47 -3.60 5.13 -5.26
N GLY A 48 -2.94 4.67 -4.19
CA GLY A 48 -3.35 3.50 -3.43
C GLY A 48 -3.61 3.82 -1.98
N ILE A 49 -4.64 3.22 -1.41
CA ILE A 49 -4.85 3.14 0.03
C ILE A 49 -4.93 1.67 0.44
N GLN A 50 -4.26 1.33 1.53
CA GLN A 50 -4.29 0.01 2.13
C GLN A 50 -4.60 0.16 3.61
N LEU A 51 -5.60 -0.57 4.07
CA LEU A 51 -5.95 -0.72 5.48
C LEU A 51 -5.64 -2.16 5.88
N GLY A 52 -5.08 -2.34 7.06
CA GLY A 52 -4.84 -3.65 7.64
C GLY A 52 -5.23 -3.66 9.09
N TRP A 53 -5.92 -4.71 9.51
CA TRP A 53 -6.22 -4.98 10.90
C TRP A 53 -5.76 -6.39 11.23
N GLY A 54 -5.11 -6.53 12.38
CA GLY A 54 -4.73 -7.83 12.89
C GLY A 54 -4.95 -7.94 14.38
N TYR A 55 -5.09 -9.18 14.85
CA TYR A 55 -5.24 -9.51 16.25
C TYR A 55 -4.41 -10.74 16.59
N SER A 56 -3.59 -10.63 17.63
CA SER A 56 -2.85 -11.77 18.18
C SER A 56 -3.57 -12.29 19.42
N PHE A 57 -4.04 -13.53 19.35
CA PHE A 57 -4.61 -14.24 20.49
C PHE A 57 -3.48 -14.77 21.39
N ASP A 58 -3.74 -14.87 22.69
CA ASP A 58 -2.82 -15.48 23.66
C ASP A 58 -2.48 -16.95 23.32
N SER A 59 -3.38 -17.62 22.60
CA SER A 59 -3.20 -18.99 22.11
C SER A 59 -2.21 -19.13 20.93
N GLN A 60 -1.32 -18.15 20.73
CA GLN A 60 -0.35 -18.05 19.63
C GLN A 60 -0.96 -17.96 18.21
N VAL A 61 -2.28 -17.82 18.12
CA VAL A 61 -2.99 -17.65 16.84
C VAL A 61 -2.95 -16.17 16.46
N LYS A 62 -2.69 -15.87 15.20
CA LYS A 62 -2.74 -14.51 14.65
C LYS A 62 -3.77 -14.44 13.55
N PHE A 63 -4.59 -13.40 13.58
CA PHE A 63 -5.54 -13.06 12.54
C PHE A 63 -5.08 -11.78 11.88
N ASP A 64 -4.95 -11.79 10.56
CA ASP A 64 -4.52 -10.63 9.77
C ASP A 64 -5.50 -10.44 8.62
N THR A 65 -6.09 -9.26 8.53
CA THR A 65 -6.98 -8.84 7.45
C THR A 65 -6.40 -7.61 6.80
N SER A 66 -6.43 -7.56 5.48
CA SER A 66 -6.02 -6.37 4.74
C SER A 66 -7.00 -6.09 3.61
N LEU A 67 -7.25 -4.82 3.40
CA LEU A 67 -8.07 -4.29 2.33
C LEU A 67 -7.25 -3.24 1.59
N TRP A 68 -7.22 -3.30 0.28
CA TRP A 68 -6.57 -2.26 -0.52
C TRP A 68 -7.50 -1.80 -1.64
N TYR A 69 -7.38 -0.52 -1.96
CA TYR A 69 -7.99 0.12 -3.11
C TYR A 69 -6.90 0.85 -3.86
N THR A 70 -6.91 0.74 -5.18
CA THR A 70 -5.93 1.40 -6.04
C THR A 70 -6.65 1.97 -7.24
N ASP A 71 -6.37 3.24 -7.47
CA ASP A 71 -6.83 4.01 -8.61
C ASP A 71 -5.64 4.29 -9.52
N SER A 72 -5.84 4.04 -10.81
CA SER A 72 -4.87 4.26 -11.87
C SER A 72 -5.59 4.98 -13.01
N ASP A 73 -5.28 6.26 -13.18
CA ASP A 73 -5.69 7.10 -14.31
C ASP A 73 -4.65 7.04 -15.43
#